data_AF-A0A832JCW1-F1
#
_entry.id   AF-A0A832JCW1-F1
#
_cell.length_a   1.000
_cell.length_b   1.000
_cell.length_c   1.000
_cell.angle_alpha   90.00
_cell.angle_beta   90.00
_cell.angle_gamma   90.00
#
_symmetry.space_group_name_H-M   'P 1'
#
loop_
_entity.id
_entity.type
_entity.pdbx_description
1 polymer ?
#
loop_
_entity_poly.entity_id
_entity_poly.type
_entity_poly.pdbx_seq_one_letter_code
_entity_poly.pdbx_strand_id
1 'polypeptide(L)'
;MSSLLVLHTNDLHGRLRPHQAEKLRTLKMAQPNTLLVDAGVAVGSGDLGFHPWGERVLERMNAAGYDAMALGNREFHPCRFALRLKIGKARFPLLCANLRARRGPTEEGVRSALLLPLPDGSRVALFGLLREMVREGSWAARFSDFLFREPLATAAEWT
;
A
#
# COMPACT_ATOMS: atom_id res chain seq x y z
N MET A 1 -18.70 19.54 13.37
CA MET A 1 -18.29 18.63 12.27
C MET A 1 -16.87 18.20 12.54
N SER A 2 -16.60 16.90 12.65
CA SER A 2 -15.24 16.41 12.79
C SER A 2 -14.55 16.55 11.44
N SER A 3 -13.49 17.36 11.35
CA SER A 3 -12.66 17.47 10.15
C SER A 3 -11.65 16.32 10.13
N LEU A 4 -11.53 15.65 8.99
CA LEU A 4 -10.47 14.68 8.71
C LEU A 4 -9.47 15.33 7.73
N LEU A 5 -8.21 15.45 8.14
CA LEU A 5 -7.15 15.87 7.24
C LEU A 5 -6.52 14.63 6.60
N VAL A 6 -6.39 14.62 5.28
CA VAL A 6 -5.65 13.58 4.55
C VAL A 6 -4.40 14.20 3.94
N LEU A 7 -3.25 13.82 4.47
CA LEU A 7 -1.95 14.05 3.86
C LEU A 7 -1.64 12.84 2.97
N HIS A 8 -1.21 13.09 1.74
CA HIS A 8 -0.87 12.01 0.83
C HIS A 8 0.44 12.25 0.09
N THR A 9 1.08 11.14 -0.26
CA THR A 9 2.17 11.07 -1.24
C THR A 9 1.88 9.97 -2.27
N ASN A 10 2.68 9.91 -3.32
CA ASN A 10 2.65 8.86 -4.34
C ASN A 10 3.99 8.84 -5.07
N ASP A 11 4.32 7.73 -5.73
CA ASP A 11 5.44 7.63 -6.66
C ASP A 11 6.78 8.10 -6.07
N LEU A 12 7.03 7.76 -4.80
CA LEU A 12 8.27 8.16 -4.14
C LEU A 12 9.50 7.53 -4.82
N HIS A 13 9.38 6.37 -5.46
CA HIS A 13 10.48 5.70 -6.18
C HIS A 13 11.78 5.59 -5.35
N GLY A 14 11.67 5.35 -4.05
CA GLY A 14 12.78 5.29 -3.11
C GLY A 14 13.30 6.65 -2.61
N ARG A 15 12.68 7.76 -2.99
CA ARG A 15 13.19 9.14 -2.84
C ARG A 15 12.63 9.93 -1.65
N LEU A 16 12.15 9.26 -0.60
CA LEU A 16 11.79 9.93 0.65
C LEU A 16 13.05 10.23 1.47
N ARG A 17 13.55 11.47 1.55
CA ARG A 17 14.72 11.81 2.38
C ARG A 17 14.35 11.96 3.86
N PRO A 18 15.29 11.81 4.82
CA PRO A 18 15.00 11.93 6.25
C PRO A 18 14.31 13.24 6.65
N HIS A 19 14.78 14.39 6.14
CA HIS A 19 14.13 15.68 6.43
C HIS A 19 12.69 15.78 5.87
N GLN A 20 12.40 15.13 4.73
CA GLN A 20 11.05 15.07 4.19
C GLN A 20 10.14 14.20 5.05
N ALA A 21 10.64 13.06 5.53
CA ALA A 21 9.92 12.20 6.47
C ALA A 21 9.60 12.93 7.79
N GLU A 22 10.55 13.67 8.34
CA GLU A 22 10.35 14.46 9.56
C GLU A 22 9.32 15.60 9.35
N LYS A 23 9.35 16.24 8.18
CA LYS A 23 8.36 17.25 7.81
C LYS A 23 6.94 16.65 7.77
N LEU A 24 6.77 15.48 7.16
CA LEU A 24 5.48 14.77 7.11
C LEU A 24 5.00 14.39 8.51
N ARG A 25 5.89 13.87 9.35
CA ARG A 25 5.59 13.56 10.75
C ARG A 25 5.10 14.79 11.51
N THR A 26 5.80 15.90 11.38
CA THR A 26 5.44 17.17 12.03
C THR A 26 4.07 17.66 11.55
N LEU A 27 3.81 17.63 10.24
CA LEU A 27 2.51 18.01 9.67
C LEU A 27 1.37 17.11 10.20
N LYS A 28 1.60 15.80 10.27
CA LYS A 28 0.64 14.84 10.82
C LYS A 28 0.35 15.11 12.30
N MET A 29 1.38 15.38 13.09
CA MET A 29 1.25 15.63 14.54
C MET A 29 0.64 17.00 14.86
N ALA A 30 0.72 17.96 13.95
CA ALA A 30 0.20 19.32 14.16
C ALA A 30 -1.33 19.40 14.18
N GLN A 31 -2.04 18.42 13.60
CA GLN A 31 -3.49 18.41 13.53
C GLN A 31 -4.07 17.09 14.03
N PRO A 32 -5.02 17.11 15.00
CA PRO A 32 -5.75 15.91 15.36
C PRO A 32 -6.56 15.40 14.15
N ASN A 33 -6.86 14.10 14.12
CA ASN A 33 -7.60 13.45 13.04
C ASN A 33 -6.93 13.61 11.66
N THR A 34 -5.62 13.36 11.60
CA THR A 34 -4.86 13.38 10.35
C THR A 34 -4.46 11.97 9.93
N LEU A 35 -4.75 11.62 8.68
CA LEU A 35 -4.23 10.43 8.02
C LEU A 35 -3.07 10.82 7.11
N LEU A 36 -1.98 10.05 7.19
CA LEU A 36 -0.87 10.11 6.26
C LEU A 36 -0.84 8.82 5.44
N VAL A 37 -1.14 8.92 4.15
CA VAL A 37 -1.27 7.77 3.25
C VAL A 37 -0.38 7.91 2.03
N ASP A 38 -0.05 6.80 1.38
CA ASP A 38 0.68 6.79 0.11
C ASP A 38 -0.12 6.05 -0.98
N ALA A 39 -0.14 6.56 -2.21
CA ALA A 39 -0.88 5.95 -3.33
C ALA A 39 -0.08 4.84 -4.07
N GLY A 40 1.05 4.40 -3.52
CA GLY A 40 1.87 3.32 -4.04
C GLY A 40 3.06 3.82 -4.84
N VAL A 41 3.84 2.86 -5.37
CA VAL A 41 5.07 3.12 -6.14
C VAL A 41 6.12 3.85 -5.28
N ALA A 42 6.13 3.52 -3.99
CA ALA A 42 7.06 4.09 -3.03
C ALA A 42 8.46 3.47 -3.14
N VAL A 43 8.56 2.18 -3.45
CA VAL A 43 9.82 1.41 -3.39
C VAL A 43 10.79 1.74 -4.53
N GLY A 44 12.09 1.60 -4.21
CA GLY A 44 13.18 1.90 -5.15
C GLY A 44 13.41 0.79 -6.17
N SER A 45 13.20 -0.48 -5.80
CA SER A 45 13.33 -1.61 -6.72
C SER A 45 12.37 -1.52 -7.90
N GLY A 46 12.80 -2.02 -9.07
CA GLY A 46 11.96 -2.15 -10.25
C GLY A 46 10.84 -3.18 -10.06
N ASP A 47 9.91 -3.23 -11.02
CA ASP A 47 8.70 -4.06 -10.98
C ASP A 47 8.98 -5.54 -10.69
N LEU A 48 10.02 -6.13 -11.30
CA LEU A 48 10.46 -7.50 -11.02
C LEU A 48 11.74 -7.59 -10.17
N GLY A 49 12.34 -6.44 -9.84
CA GLY A 49 13.51 -6.39 -8.98
C GLY A 49 13.11 -6.47 -7.51
N PHE A 50 14.03 -6.88 -6.65
CA PHE A 50 13.88 -6.75 -5.20
C PHE A 50 15.26 -6.55 -4.55
N HIS A 51 15.28 -5.93 -3.39
CA HIS A 51 16.48 -5.82 -2.57
C HIS A 51 16.45 -6.91 -1.49
N PRO A 52 17.48 -7.76 -1.36
CA PRO A 52 17.53 -8.80 -0.33
C PRO A 52 17.38 -8.25 1.09
N TRP A 53 17.84 -7.02 1.29
CA TRP A 53 17.78 -6.30 2.56
C TRP A 53 16.52 -5.44 2.71
N GLY A 54 15.53 -5.56 1.81
CA GLY A 54 14.32 -4.75 1.79
C GLY A 54 14.52 -3.27 1.42
N GLU A 55 13.43 -2.52 1.45
CA GLU A 55 13.34 -1.14 0.94
C GLU A 55 13.51 -0.08 2.04
N ARG A 56 14.56 0.75 1.95
CA ARG A 56 14.87 1.81 2.94
C ARG A 56 13.80 2.89 3.03
N VAL A 57 13.07 3.13 1.94
CA VAL A 57 11.97 4.09 1.91
C VAL A 57 10.86 3.71 2.89
N LEU A 58 10.56 2.42 3.03
CA LEU A 58 9.53 1.93 3.95
C LEU A 58 9.92 2.18 5.42
N GLU A 59 11.20 2.09 5.77
CA GLU A 59 11.69 2.47 7.11
C GLU A 59 11.47 3.96 7.39
N ARG A 60 11.69 4.81 6.38
CA ARG A 60 11.46 6.25 6.50
C ARG A 60 9.97 6.57 6.58
N MET A 61 9.13 5.82 5.87
CA MET A 61 7.67 5.91 5.99
C MET A 61 7.20 5.47 7.38
N ASN A 62 7.79 4.42 7.96
CA ASN A 62 7.52 4.05 9.35
C ASN A 62 7.85 5.20 10.31
N ALA A 63 9.01 5.84 10.12
CA ALA A 63 9.44 6.98 10.95
C ALA A 63 8.56 8.22 10.76
N ALA A 64 8.05 8.46 9.54
CA ALA A 64 7.08 9.52 9.25
C ALA A 64 5.69 9.25 9.84
N GLY A 65 5.40 7.98 10.16
CA GLY A 65 4.12 7.56 10.72
C GLY A 65 3.01 7.43 9.68
N TYR A 66 3.29 6.81 8.52
CA TYR A 66 2.23 6.47 7.55
C TYR A 66 1.20 5.53 8.18
N ASP A 67 -0.08 5.77 7.91
CA ASP A 67 -1.21 4.96 8.38
C ASP A 67 -1.51 3.80 7.43
N ALA A 68 -1.36 4.02 6.13
CA ALA A 68 -1.56 3.01 5.11
C ALA A 68 -0.90 3.42 3.79
N MET A 69 -0.74 2.46 2.90
CA MET A 69 -0.24 2.70 1.55
C MET A 69 -0.95 1.78 0.55
N ALA A 70 -1.33 2.27 -0.62
CA ALA A 70 -1.80 1.40 -1.69
C ALA A 70 -0.64 0.57 -2.26
N LEU A 71 -0.90 -0.68 -2.64
CA LEU A 71 0.09 -1.50 -3.33
C LEU A 71 0.28 -0.95 -4.76
N GLY A 72 1.49 -0.52 -5.12
CA GLY A 72 1.85 -0.14 -6.47
C GLY A 72 2.46 -1.28 -7.29
N ASN A 73 2.66 -1.07 -8.59
CA ASN A 73 3.30 -2.05 -9.47
C ASN A 73 4.76 -2.31 -9.08
N ARG A 74 5.43 -1.32 -8.49
CA ARG A 74 6.81 -1.48 -8.00
C ARG A 74 6.88 -2.23 -6.68
N GLU A 75 5.84 -2.24 -5.86
CA GLU A 75 5.78 -3.08 -4.66
C GLU A 75 5.38 -4.52 -4.99
N PHE A 76 4.45 -4.68 -5.93
CA PHE A 76 3.96 -5.98 -6.35
C PHE A 76 5.07 -6.85 -6.94
N HIS A 77 4.99 -8.15 -6.69
CA HIS A 77 5.78 -9.14 -7.39
C HIS A 77 4.97 -10.43 -7.57
N PRO A 78 5.02 -11.09 -8.74
CA PRO A 78 4.22 -12.28 -9.00
C PRO A 78 4.62 -13.48 -8.13
N CYS A 79 5.87 -13.55 -7.67
CA CYS A 79 6.33 -14.52 -6.67
C CYS A 79 6.15 -13.99 -5.25
N ARG A 80 5.48 -14.78 -4.40
CA ARG A 80 5.17 -14.47 -2.99
C ARG A 80 6.39 -14.11 -2.16
N PHE A 81 7.48 -14.86 -2.33
CA PHE A 81 8.74 -14.62 -1.60
C PHE A 81 9.30 -13.22 -1.88
N ALA A 82 9.36 -12.82 -3.15
CA ALA A 82 9.85 -11.51 -3.53
C ALA A 82 8.88 -10.38 -3.16
N LEU A 83 7.55 -10.62 -3.19
CA LEU A 83 6.57 -9.66 -2.66
C LEU A 83 6.88 -9.34 -1.19
N ARG A 84 7.10 -10.37 -0.36
CA ARG A 84 7.46 -10.21 1.05
C ARG A 84 8.74 -9.40 1.24
N LEU A 85 9.77 -9.61 0.41
CA LEU A 85 11.00 -8.83 0.48
C LEU A 85 10.78 -7.34 0.15
N LYS A 86 9.91 -7.05 -0.82
CA LYS A 86 9.63 -5.68 -1.26
C LYS A 86 8.83 -4.90 -0.22
N ILE A 87 7.88 -5.54 0.47
CA ILE A 87 6.97 -4.86 1.41
C ILE A 87 7.33 -5.08 2.88
N GLY A 88 8.19 -6.05 3.20
CA GLY A 88 8.38 -6.58 4.56
C GLY A 88 8.98 -5.61 5.58
N LYS A 89 9.44 -4.43 5.13
CA LYS A 89 9.87 -3.34 6.02
C LYS A 89 8.76 -2.41 6.45
N ALA A 90 7.59 -2.44 5.82
CA ALA A 90 6.46 -1.62 6.22
C ALA A 90 5.89 -2.11 7.56
N ARG A 91 5.68 -1.18 8.50
CA ARG A 91 5.01 -1.42 9.80
C ARG A 91 3.57 -0.89 9.81
N PHE A 92 3.07 -0.50 8.64
CA PHE A 92 1.71 -0.05 8.36
C PHE A 92 1.11 -0.96 7.28
N PRO A 93 -0.22 -1.10 7.23
CA PRO A 93 -0.87 -1.96 6.23
C PRO A 93 -0.68 -1.43 4.81
N LEU A 94 -0.36 -2.33 3.90
CA LEU A 94 -0.51 -2.09 2.47
C LEU A 94 -1.93 -2.48 2.04
N LEU A 95 -2.53 -1.71 1.15
CA LEU A 95 -3.92 -1.86 0.73
C LEU A 95 -4.02 -2.24 -0.75
N CYS A 96 -4.70 -3.34 -1.04
CA CYS A 96 -5.02 -3.77 -2.41
C CYS A 96 -6.26 -4.68 -2.39
N ALA A 97 -7.43 -4.10 -2.62
CA ALA A 97 -8.72 -4.80 -2.62
C ALA A 97 -8.87 -5.76 -3.80
N ASN A 98 -8.21 -5.47 -4.92
CA ASN A 98 -8.31 -6.28 -6.14
C ASN A 98 -7.19 -7.31 -6.30
N LEU A 99 -6.34 -7.53 -5.29
CA LEU A 99 -5.32 -8.59 -5.27
C LEU A 99 -5.89 -9.88 -4.62
N ARG A 100 -5.70 -11.02 -5.29
CA ARG A 100 -6.09 -12.34 -4.79
C ARG A 100 -4.93 -13.32 -4.91
N ALA A 101 -4.61 -14.06 -3.84
CA ALA A 101 -3.72 -15.22 -3.97
C ALA A 101 -4.42 -16.36 -4.71
N ARG A 102 -3.67 -17.04 -5.60
CA ARG A 102 -4.16 -18.25 -6.28
C ARG A 102 -4.30 -19.43 -5.33
N ARG A 103 -3.47 -19.48 -4.28
CA ARG A 103 -3.43 -20.53 -3.26
C ARG A 103 -3.14 -19.89 -1.90
N GLY A 104 -3.89 -20.32 -0.88
CA GLY A 104 -3.75 -19.80 0.48
C GLY A 104 -4.23 -18.35 0.63
N PRO A 105 -3.95 -17.70 1.78
CA PRO A 105 -4.33 -16.31 2.02
C PRO A 105 -3.56 -15.34 1.12
N THR A 106 -4.13 -14.16 0.83
CA THR A 106 -3.56 -13.16 -0.09
C THR A 106 -2.11 -12.82 0.27
N GLU A 107 -1.79 -12.18 1.38
CA GLU A 107 -0.42 -12.15 1.93
C GLU A 107 -0.48 -11.53 3.32
N GLU A 108 0.41 -11.93 4.22
CA GLU A 108 0.54 -11.25 5.50
C GLU A 108 1.13 -9.85 5.25
N GLY A 109 0.38 -8.80 5.58
CA GLY A 109 0.78 -7.39 5.38
C GLY A 109 0.05 -6.65 4.25
N VAL A 110 -0.64 -7.34 3.35
CA VAL A 110 -1.55 -6.72 2.36
C VAL A 110 -3.00 -6.98 2.75
N ARG A 111 -3.80 -5.92 2.87
CA ARG A 111 -5.20 -5.96 3.26
C ARG A 111 -6.07 -5.38 2.13
N SER A 112 -7.34 -5.78 2.06
CA SER A 112 -8.25 -5.16 1.09
C SER A 112 -8.58 -3.72 1.48
N ALA A 113 -8.83 -3.49 2.78
CA ALA A 113 -9.18 -2.18 3.33
C ALA A 113 -8.76 -2.04 4.80
N LEU A 114 -8.85 -0.81 5.28
CA LEU A 114 -8.70 -0.38 6.66
C LEU A 114 -9.95 0.41 7.07
N LEU A 115 -10.53 0.07 8.21
CA LEU A 115 -11.63 0.83 8.81
C LEU A 115 -11.08 1.69 9.96
N LEU A 116 -11.31 2.99 9.88
CA LEU A 116 -10.77 3.98 10.80
C LEU A 116 -11.93 4.67 11.53
N PRO A 117 -12.01 4.58 12.87
CA PRO A 117 -13.00 5.32 13.64
C PRO A 117 -12.63 6.82 13.67
N LEU A 118 -13.65 7.69 13.59
CA LEU A 118 -13.53 9.13 13.82
C LEU A 118 -14.07 9.50 15.22
N PRO A 119 -13.65 10.65 15.80
CA PRO A 119 -14.06 11.03 17.15
C PRO A 119 -15.57 11.22 17.37
N ASP A 120 -16.33 11.50 16.31
CA ASP A 120 -17.79 11.59 16.35
C ASP A 120 -18.50 10.24 16.27
N GLY A 121 -17.76 9.13 16.26
CA GLY A 121 -18.29 7.78 16.17
C GLY A 121 -18.58 7.31 14.74
N SER A 122 -18.39 8.18 13.72
CA SER A 122 -18.40 7.73 12.32
C SER A 122 -17.15 6.91 11.98
N ARG A 123 -17.17 6.23 10.83
CA ARG A 123 -16.05 5.38 10.36
C ARG A 123 -15.71 5.73 8.93
N VAL A 124 -14.42 5.70 8.62
CA VAL A 124 -13.88 5.86 7.27
C VAL A 124 -13.30 4.54 6.81
N ALA A 125 -13.73 4.08 5.63
CA ALA A 125 -13.12 2.95 4.95
C ALA A 125 -12.07 3.46 3.97
N LEU A 126 -10.84 2.99 4.12
CA LEU A 126 -9.75 3.21 3.17
C LEU A 126 -9.43 1.89 2.49
N PHE A 127 -9.52 1.83 1.17
CA PHE A 127 -9.13 0.67 0.37
C PHE A 127 -8.16 1.11 -0.72
N GLY A 128 -7.35 0.17 -1.20
CA GLY A 128 -6.37 0.41 -2.26
C GLY A 128 -6.73 -0.38 -3.51
N LEU A 129 -6.36 0.14 -4.67
CA LEU A 129 -6.50 -0.55 -5.95
C LEU A 129 -5.20 -0.45 -6.72
N LEU A 130 -4.87 -1.51 -7.45
CA LEU A 130 -3.77 -1.53 -8.40
C LEU A 130 -4.32 -1.89 -9.77
N ARG A 131 -3.71 -1.37 -10.84
CA ARG A 131 -3.99 -1.85 -12.19
C ARG A 131 -3.82 -3.37 -12.27
N GLU A 132 -4.56 -4.02 -13.17
CA GLU A 132 -4.46 -5.46 -13.34
C GLU A 132 -3.05 -5.85 -13.82
N MET A 133 -2.23 -6.42 -12.94
CA MET A 133 -0.86 -6.86 -13.27
C MET A 133 -0.83 -8.27 -13.83
N VAL A 134 -1.68 -9.16 -13.29
CA VAL A 134 -1.80 -10.56 -13.70
C VAL A 134 -3.28 -10.92 -13.80
N ARG A 135 -3.76 -11.05 -15.03
CA ARG A 135 -5.15 -11.43 -15.32
C ARG A 135 -5.36 -12.92 -15.19
N GLU A 136 -6.49 -13.34 -14.61
CA GLU A 136 -6.91 -14.73 -14.63
C GLU A 136 -7.08 -15.24 -16.08
N GLY A 137 -6.57 -16.45 -16.35
CA GLY A 137 -6.55 -17.04 -17.69
C GLY A 137 -5.42 -16.56 -18.62
N SER A 138 -4.66 -15.52 -18.25
CA SER A 138 -3.48 -15.10 -19.01
C SER A 138 -2.34 -16.12 -18.91
N TRP A 139 -1.39 -16.05 -19.85
CA TRP A 139 -0.17 -16.87 -19.78
C TRP A 139 0.64 -16.58 -18.51
N ALA A 140 0.72 -15.31 -18.09
CA ALA A 140 1.43 -14.89 -16.87
C ALA A 140 0.82 -15.49 -15.60
N ALA A 141 -0.49 -15.75 -15.58
CA ALA A 141 -1.17 -16.39 -14.43
C ALA A 141 -0.59 -17.76 -14.09
N ARG A 142 0.03 -18.47 -15.04
CA ARG A 142 0.65 -19.79 -14.80
C ARG A 142 1.87 -19.69 -13.87
N PHE A 143 2.56 -18.55 -13.87
CA PHE A 143 3.83 -18.31 -13.17
C PHE A 143 3.72 -17.34 -11.99
N SER A 144 2.52 -16.87 -11.68
CA SER A 144 2.29 -15.99 -10.52
C SER A 144 1.59 -16.74 -9.40
N ASP A 145 1.88 -16.35 -8.16
CA ASP A 145 1.14 -16.72 -6.95
C ASP A 145 -0.13 -15.88 -6.77
N PHE A 146 -0.29 -14.81 -7.56
CA PHE A 146 -1.34 -13.82 -7.41
C PHE A 146 -2.10 -13.57 -8.71
N LEU A 147 -3.34 -13.11 -8.56
CA LEU A 147 -4.21 -12.66 -9.64
C LEU A 147 -4.82 -11.33 -9.24
N PHE A 148 -5.21 -10.56 -10.25
CA PHE A 148 -5.93 -9.32 -10.07
C PHE A 148 -7.36 -9.44 -10.59
N ARG A 149 -8.27 -8.84 -9.84
CA ARG A 149 -9.62 -8.53 -10.28
C ARG A 149 -9.61 -7.20 -11.01
N GLU A 150 -10.62 -7.01 -11.87
CA GLU A 150 -10.83 -5.75 -12.57
C GLU A 150 -11.05 -4.62 -11.54
N PRO A 151 -10.25 -3.54 -11.58
CA PRO A 151 -10.20 -2.56 -10.50
C PRO A 151 -11.46 -1.72 -10.37
N LEU A 152 -12.15 -1.39 -11.47
CA LEU A 152 -13.36 -0.58 -11.41
C LEU A 152 -14.54 -1.39 -10.86
N ALA A 153 -14.73 -2.63 -11.33
CA ALA A 153 -15.71 -3.54 -10.74
C ALA A 153 -15.43 -3.78 -9.26
N THR A 154 -14.15 -3.91 -8.86
CA THR A 154 -13.80 -4.05 -7.44
C THR A 154 -14.12 -2.78 -6.65
N ALA A 155 -13.88 -1.59 -7.22
CA ALA A 155 -14.20 -0.32 -6.56
C ALA A 155 -15.70 -0.17 -6.26
N ALA A 156 -16.56 -0.61 -7.18
CA ALA A 156 -18.02 -0.55 -7.04
C ALA A 156 -18.56 -1.40 -5.87
N GLU A 157 -17.78 -2.35 -5.34
CA GLU A 157 -18.15 -3.12 -4.15
C GLU A 157 -18.00 -2.33 -2.84
N TRP A 158 -17.31 -1.18 -2.89
CA TRP A 158 -17.00 -0.33 -1.73
C TRP A 158 -17.78 1.00 -1.71
N THR A 159 -18.68 1.21 -2.68
CA THR A 159 -19.52 2.41 -2.83
C THR A 159 -20.99 2.07 -2.66
#